data_AF-A0A3M1HXJ7-F1
#
_entry.id   AF-A0A3M1HXJ7-F1
#
_cell.length_a   1.000
_cell.length_b   1.000
_cell.length_c   1.000
_cell.angle_alpha   90.00
_cell.angle_beta   90.00
_cell.angle_gamma   90.00
#
_symmetry.space_group_name_H-M   'P 1'
#
loop_
_entity.id
_entity.type
_entity.pdbx_description
1 polymer ?
#
loop_
_entity_poly.entity_id
_entity_poly.type
_entity_poly.pdbx_seq_one_letter_code
_entity_poly.pdbx_strand_id
1 'polypeptide(L)' 'VLPIGGVREKLLAAKRMGVFEVVLPRGNAADVDELPERLKEGLRIHYVRRFDELVPIVFAKR' A
#
# COMPACT_ATOMS: atom_id res chain seq x y z
N VAL A 1 4.22 -0.76 -13.01
CA VAL A 1 3.98 0.14 -11.84
C VAL A 1 5.35 0.41 -11.22
N LEU A 2 5.75 1.67 -11.18
CA LEU A 2 7.10 2.07 -10.74
C LEU A 2 7.12 2.40 -9.25
N PRO A 3 8.26 2.19 -8.55
CA PRO A 3 8.41 2.59 -7.15
C PRO A 3 8.19 4.09 -6.97
N ILE A 4 7.68 4.45 -5.80
CA ILE A 4 7.44 5.84 -5.41
C ILE A 4 8.23 6.20 -4.16
N GLY A 5 8.55 7.49 -4.01
CA GLY A 5 9.07 8.02 -2.75
C GLY A 5 7.96 8.34 -1.74
N GLY A 6 8.36 8.57 -0.48
CA GLY A 6 7.46 9.04 0.58
C GLY A 6 6.35 8.06 0.92
N VAL A 7 6.68 6.76 1.03
CA VAL A 7 5.75 5.68 1.39
C VAL A 7 5.23 5.86 2.81
N ARG A 8 6.12 6.21 3.75
CA ARG A 8 5.79 6.43 5.16
C ARG A 8 4.70 7.50 5.35
N GLU A 9 4.84 8.64 4.68
CA GLU A 9 3.91 9.77 4.79
C GLU A 9 2.55 9.40 4.19
N LYS A 10 2.53 8.65 3.09
CA LYS A 10 1.30 8.18 2.44
C LYS A 10 0.54 7.18 3.30
N LEU A 11 1.23 6.21 3.91
CA LEU A 11 0.61 5.26 4.82
C LEU A 11 0.09 5.93 6.10
N LEU A 12 0.83 6.90 6.64
CA LEU A 12 0.39 7.69 7.79
C LEU A 12 -0.86 8.51 7.46
N ALA A 13 -0.90 9.14 6.29
CA ALA A 13 -2.07 9.89 5.83
C ALA A 13 -3.28 8.98 5.63
N ALA A 14 -3.10 7.81 4.99
CA ALA A 14 -4.16 6.82 4.82
C ALA A 14 -4.77 6.40 6.17
N LYS A 15 -3.93 6.02 7.14
CA LYS A 15 -4.36 5.62 8.49
C LYS A 15 -5.11 6.75 9.22
N ARG A 16 -4.66 8.00 9.10
CA ARG A 16 -5.35 9.17 9.67
C ARG A 16 -6.72 9.44 9.03
N MET A 17 -6.89 9.09 7.75
CA MET A 17 -8.15 9.25 7.03
C MET A 17 -9.08 8.03 7.16
N GLY A 18 -8.69 7.01 7.94
CA GLY A 18 -9.47 5.78 8.06
C GLY A 18 -9.40 4.88 6.83
N VAL A 19 -8.38 5.06 5.98
CA VAL A 19 -8.11 4.19 4.83
C VAL A 19 -7.13 3.11 5.27
N PHE A 20 -7.64 1.88 5.39
CA PHE A 20 -6.89 0.74 5.91
C PHE A 20 -6.45 -0.24 4.82
N GLU A 21 -6.92 -0.08 3.58
CA GLU A 21 -6.51 -0.92 2.45
C GLU A 21 -5.79 -0.06 1.42
N VAL A 22 -4.56 -0.44 1.06
CA VAL A 22 -3.66 0.37 0.24
C VAL A 22 -3.00 -0.51 -0.81
N VAL A 23 -2.81 0.02 -2.02
CA VAL A 23 -2.05 -0.66 -3.08
C VAL A 23 -0.75 0.09 -3.30
N LEU A 24 0.37 -0.62 -3.28
CA LEU A 24 1.71 -0.08 -3.50
C LEU A 24 2.44 -0.83 -4.62
N PRO A 25 3.40 -0.18 -5.29
CA PRO A 25 4.34 -0.86 -6.18
C PRO A 25 5.10 -1.95 -5.44
N ARG A 26 5.32 -3.11 -6.08
CA ARG A 26 6.12 -4.20 -5.50
C ARG A 26 7.53 -3.78 -5.11
N GLY A 27 8.09 -2.80 -5.82
CA GLY A 27 9.41 -2.24 -5.50
C GLY A 27 9.46 -1.46 -4.18
N ASN A 28 8.32 -1.08 -3.61
CA ASN A 28 8.26 -0.40 -2.30
C ASN A 28 8.11 -1.37 -1.11
N ALA A 29 8.10 -2.69 -1.34
CA ALA A 29 7.93 -3.65 -0.24
C ALA A 29 9.06 -3.54 0.80
N ALA A 30 10.31 -3.40 0.37
CA ALA A 30 11.45 -3.22 1.28
C ALA A 30 11.32 -1.94 2.12
N ASP A 31 10.91 -0.82 1.52
CA ASP A 31 10.68 0.44 2.24
C ASP A 31 9.60 0.28 3.32
N VAL A 32 8.57 -0.52 3.06
CA VAL A 32 7.50 -0.79 4.03
C VAL A 32 8.00 -1.70 5.14
N ASP A 33 8.79 -2.73 4.83
CA ASP A 33 9.31 -3.68 5.82
C ASP A 33 10.17 -2.97 6.88
N GLU A 34 10.88 -1.90 6.50
CA GLU A 34 11.66 -1.04 7.39
C GLU A 34 10.80 -0.11 8.28
N LEU A 35 9.49 0.01 8.02
CA LEU A 35 8.62 0.89 8.81
C LEU A 35 8.27 0.28 10.18
N PRO A 36 8.09 1.14 11.22
CA PRO A 36 7.66 0.69 12.54
C PRO A 36 6.34 -0.08 12.49
N GLU A 37 6.24 -1.16 13.29
CA GLU A 37 5.06 -2.05 13.29
C GLU A 37 3.75 -1.30 13.56
N ARG A 38 3.75 -0.35 14.50
CA ARG A 38 2.61 0.54 14.80
C ARG A 38 2.03 1.28 13.57
N LEU A 39 2.84 1.51 12.54
CA LEU A 39 2.40 2.17 11.31
C LEU A 39 1.74 1.16 10.35
N LYS A 40 2.26 -0.08 10.30
CA LYS A 40 1.75 -1.18 9.48
C LYS A 40 0.50 -1.84 10.07
N GLU A 41 0.38 -1.83 11.39
CA GLU A 41 -0.74 -2.43 12.12
C GLU A 41 -2.09 -1.91 11.61
N GLY A 42 -2.98 -2.84 11.26
CA GLY A 42 -4.31 -2.56 10.73
C GLY A 42 -4.33 -2.14 9.25
N LEU A 43 -3.18 -2.06 8.57
CA LEU A 43 -3.11 -1.81 7.13
C LEU A 43 -3.04 -3.11 6.35
N ARG A 44 -3.95 -3.27 5.39
CA ARG A 44 -3.90 -4.31 4.36
C ARG A 44 -3.23 -3.72 3.12
N ILE A 45 -1.99 -4.13 2.89
CA ILE A 45 -1.16 -3.62 1.80
C ILE A 45 -1.08 -4.66 0.68
N HIS A 46 -1.50 -4.27 -0.52
CA HIS A 46 -1.35 -5.05 -1.74
C HIS A 46 -0.15 -4.56 -2.53
N TYR A 47 0.71 -5.46 -2.98
CA TYR A 47 1.87 -5.12 -3.79
C TYR A 47 1.70 -5.57 -5.23
N VAL A 48 1.80 -4.64 -6.19
CA VAL A 48 1.59 -4.91 -7.61
C VAL A 48 2.82 -4.56 -8.46
N ARG A 49 3.08 -5.30 -9.54
CA ARG A 49 4.17 -5.01 -10.49
C ARG A 49 3.64 -4.29 -11.73
N ARG A 50 2.44 -4.64 -12.16
CA ARG A 50 1.79 -4.17 -13.40
C ARG A 50 0.41 -3.61 -13.10
N PHE A 51 -0.12 -2.82 -14.05
CA PHE A 51 -1.38 -2.11 -13.85
C PHE A 51 -2.59 -3.04 -13.87
N ASP A 52 -2.55 -4.11 -14.66
CA ASP A 52 -3.59 -5.14 -14.75
C ASP A 52 -3.89 -5.80 -13.41
N GLU A 53 -2.92 -5.87 -12.49
CA GLU A 53 -3.10 -6.42 -11.15
C GLU A 53 -3.99 -5.53 -10.26
N LEU A 54 -4.16 -4.23 -10.58
CA LEU A 54 -5.03 -3.31 -9.83
C LEU A 54 -6.51 -3.63 -10.02
N VAL A 55 -6.90 -4.05 -11.23
CA VAL A 55 -8.30 -4.24 -11.61
C VAL A 55 -9.05 -5.20 -10.68
N PRO A 56 -8.56 -6.42 -10.41
CA PRO A 56 -9.23 -7.33 -9.48
C PRO A 56 -9.19 -6.86 -8.03
N ILE A 57 -8.23 -6.02 -7.61
CA ILE A 57 -8.17 -5.50 -6.24
C ILE A 57 -9.22 -4.40 -6.03
N VAL A 58 -9.31 -3.46 -6.97
CA VAL A 58 -10.15 -2.26 -6.84
C VAL A 58 -11.60 -2.54 -7.24
N PHE A 59 -11.83 -3.44 -8.18
CA PHE A 59 -13.16 -3.74 -8.74
C PHE A 59 -13.63 -5.17 -8.48
N ALA A 60 -13.07 -5.88 -7.48
CA ALA A 60 -13.61 -7.16 -7.05
C ALA A 60 -15.12 -7.01 -6.76
N LYS A 61 -15.94 -7.82 -7.44
CA LYS A 61 -17.37 -7.93 -7.10
C LYS A 61 -17.48 -8.44 -5.66
N ARG A 62 -18.17 -7.68 -4.81
CA ARG A 62 -18.67 -8.18 -3.54
C ARG A 62 -19.80 -9.17 -3.76
#